data_AF-A0A4Q7NV68-F1
#
_entry.id   AF-A0A4Q7NV68-F1
#
_cell.length_a   1.000
_cell.length_b   1.000
_cell.length_c   1.000
_cell.angle_alpha   90.00
_cell.angle_beta   90.00
_cell.angle_gamma   90.00
#
_symmetry.space_group_name_H-M   'P 1'
#
loop_
_entity.id
_entity.type
_entity.pdbx_description
1 polymer ?
#
loop_
_entity_poly.entity_id
_entity_poly.type
_entity_poly.pdbx_seq_one_letter_code
_entity_poly.pdbx_strand_id
1 'polypeptide(L)'
;MNPNNENIIDKQTAIDWTTAWRSQHPNAAKAFLIPAADFVEILNEIGVLDDATAAQAQATANRLEANIRGYLGVDGSTNKMIFVGTEKDKQGIYRDIIDGKIDGKDNQQARTVGSGNTSSGIFDLTTPCPPVCDPDSPLS
;
A
#
# COMPACT_ATOMS: atom_id res chain seq x y z
N MET A 1 9.86 -11.96 5.10
CA MET A 1 10.06 -10.53 5.45
C MET A 1 11.06 -9.96 4.47
N ASN A 2 10.85 -8.73 3.98
CA ASN A 2 11.84 -8.02 3.17
C ASN A 2 13.11 -7.81 4.01
N PRO A 3 14.20 -8.56 3.77
CA PRO A 3 15.36 -8.55 4.65
C PRO A 3 16.21 -7.27 4.51
N ASN A 4 15.99 -6.50 3.44
CA ASN A 4 16.81 -5.36 3.08
C ASN A 4 16.12 -4.01 3.32
N ASN A 5 14.84 -4.00 3.75
CA ASN A 5 13.98 -2.81 3.78
C ASN A 5 13.95 -2.04 2.44
N GLU A 6 14.25 -2.71 1.32
CA GLU A 6 14.13 -2.14 -0.02
C GLU A 6 12.69 -1.67 -0.20
N ASN A 7 12.48 -0.47 -0.75
CA ASN A 7 11.16 0.11 -0.97
C ASN A 7 10.37 0.46 0.30
N ILE A 8 11.00 0.53 1.47
CA ILE A 8 10.39 1.08 2.69
C ILE A 8 10.87 2.52 2.87
N ILE A 9 9.95 3.46 2.95
CA ILE A 9 10.25 4.88 3.19
C ILE A 9 9.82 5.28 4.60
N ASP A 10 10.48 6.28 5.19
CA ASP A 10 10.04 6.83 6.47
C ASP A 10 8.77 7.69 6.31
N LYS A 11 8.11 7.92 7.45
CA LYS A 11 6.86 8.68 7.51
C LYS A 11 6.99 10.11 6.99
N GLN A 12 8.11 10.79 7.27
CA GLN A 12 8.28 12.18 6.85
C GLN A 12 8.44 12.26 5.33
N THR A 13 9.25 11.37 4.75
CA THR A 13 9.38 11.25 3.29
C THR A 13 8.02 11.04 2.61
N ALA A 14 7.18 10.16 3.15
CA ALA A 14 5.82 9.94 2.61
C ALA A 14 4.92 11.18 2.74
N ILE A 15 5.02 11.92 3.86
CA ILE A 15 4.28 13.18 4.05
C ILE A 15 4.72 14.20 3.01
N ASP A 16 6.02 14.35 2.79
CA ASP A 16 6.58 15.35 1.89
C ASP A 16 6.14 15.06 0.45
N TRP A 17 6.29 13.82 -0.01
CA TRP A 17 5.91 13.42 -1.37
C TRP A 17 4.42 13.57 -1.63
N THR A 18 3.56 13.12 -0.70
CA THR A 18 2.10 13.24 -0.88
C THR A 18 1.63 14.69 -0.75
N THR A 19 2.33 15.53 0.02
CA THR A 19 2.06 16.98 0.09
C THR A 19 2.42 17.66 -1.21
N ALA A 20 3.58 17.35 -1.79
CA ALA A 20 3.97 17.86 -3.10
C ALA A 20 2.94 17.51 -4.17
N TRP A 21 2.48 16.25 -4.23
CA TRP A 21 1.42 15.83 -5.15
C TRP A 21 0.15 16.66 -5.00
N ARG A 22 -0.37 16.79 -3.77
CA ARG A 22 -1.60 17.55 -3.50
C ARG A 22 -1.49 19.02 -3.86
N SER A 23 -0.30 19.62 -3.68
CA SER A 23 -0.04 21.02 -4.04
C SER A 23 0.01 21.23 -5.55
N GLN A 24 0.61 20.29 -6.30
CA GLN A 24 0.73 20.36 -7.76
C GLN A 24 -0.56 19.96 -8.48
N HIS A 25 -1.35 19.06 -7.89
CA HIS A 25 -2.56 18.48 -8.50
C HIS A 25 -3.79 18.62 -7.57
N PRO A 26 -4.26 19.85 -7.28
CA PRO A 26 -5.28 20.09 -6.26
C PRO A 26 -6.63 19.41 -6.52
N ASN A 27 -6.93 19.11 -7.78
CA ASN A 27 -8.18 18.46 -8.21
C ASN A 27 -8.02 16.98 -8.57
N ALA A 28 -6.80 16.43 -8.49
CA ALA A 28 -6.57 15.02 -8.76
C ALA A 28 -6.89 14.16 -7.53
N ALA A 29 -7.06 12.86 -7.78
CA ALA A 29 -7.13 11.89 -6.69
C ALA A 29 -5.87 11.97 -5.82
N LYS A 30 -6.04 11.79 -4.50
CA LYS A 30 -4.94 11.77 -3.53
C LYS A 30 -4.48 10.34 -3.25
N ALA A 31 -5.43 9.41 -3.26
CA ALA A 31 -5.23 8.02 -2.97
C ALA A 31 -6.38 7.18 -3.51
N PHE A 32 -6.15 5.87 -3.58
CA PHE A 32 -7.14 4.85 -3.87
C PHE A 32 -7.19 3.86 -2.71
N LEU A 33 -8.40 3.45 -2.33
CA LEU A 33 -8.59 2.32 -1.42
C LEU A 33 -8.79 1.07 -2.28
N ILE A 34 -7.97 0.06 -2.02
CA ILE A 34 -7.88 -1.14 -2.83
C ILE A 34 -8.15 -2.34 -1.92
N PRO A 35 -9.11 -3.22 -2.24
CA PRO A 35 -9.32 -4.46 -1.51
C PRO A 35 -8.03 -5.28 -1.46
N ALA A 36 -7.66 -5.78 -0.27
CA ALA A 36 -6.47 -6.63 -0.16
C ALA A 36 -6.64 -7.96 -0.92
N ALA A 37 -7.89 -8.39 -1.17
CA ALA A 37 -8.20 -9.54 -2.00
C ALA A 37 -7.70 -9.37 -3.45
N ASP A 38 -7.84 -8.18 -4.03
CA ASP A 38 -7.38 -7.91 -5.40
C ASP A 38 -5.86 -8.03 -5.53
N PHE A 39 -5.11 -7.59 -4.50
CA PHE A 39 -3.66 -7.80 -4.46
C PHE A 39 -3.30 -9.30 -4.39
N VAL A 40 -4.10 -10.10 -3.67
CA VAL A 40 -3.90 -11.56 -3.63
C VAL A 40 -4.17 -12.18 -5.01
N GLU A 41 -5.21 -11.71 -5.73
CA GLU A 41 -5.51 -12.16 -7.10
C GLU A 41 -4.36 -11.86 -8.05
N ILE A 42 -3.81 -10.64 -8.02
CA ILE A 42 -2.66 -10.26 -8.84
C ILE A 42 -1.47 -11.17 -8.55
N LEU A 43 -1.17 -11.44 -7.27
CA LEU A 43 -0.07 -12.32 -6.89
C LEU A 43 -0.29 -13.78 -7.31
N ASN A 44 -1.54 -14.25 -7.33
CA ASN A 44 -1.89 -15.56 -7.86
C ASN A 44 -1.76 -15.61 -9.38
N GLU A 45 -2.24 -14.60 -10.10
CA GLU A 45 -2.17 -14.49 -11.56
C GLU A 45 -0.73 -14.55 -12.07
N ILE A 46 0.21 -13.88 -11.39
CA ILE A 46 1.64 -13.92 -11.74
C ILE A 46 2.38 -15.15 -11.19
N GLY A 47 1.68 -16.09 -10.55
CA GLY A 47 2.23 -17.35 -10.06
C GLY A 47 3.07 -17.26 -8.77
N VAL A 48 3.02 -16.13 -8.04
CA VAL A 48 3.67 -16.01 -6.73
C VAL A 48 2.92 -16.82 -5.66
N LEU A 49 1.59 -16.88 -5.77
CA LEU A 49 0.73 -17.71 -4.91
C LEU A 49 0.07 -18.79 -5.75
N ASP A 50 0.02 -20.02 -5.23
CA ASP A 50 -0.88 -21.05 -5.79
C ASP A 50 -2.35 -20.80 -5.40
N ASP A 51 -3.27 -21.44 -6.10
CA ASP A 51 -4.72 -21.23 -5.93
C ASP A 51 -5.20 -21.50 -4.49
N ALA A 52 -4.65 -22.53 -3.84
CA ALA A 52 -5.01 -22.89 -2.48
C ALA A 52 -4.58 -21.81 -1.47
N THR A 53 -3.35 -21.30 -1.63
CA THR A 53 -2.80 -20.22 -0.80
C THR A 53 -3.52 -18.91 -1.05
N ALA A 54 -3.81 -18.59 -2.32
CA ALA A 54 -4.57 -17.42 -2.71
C ALA A 54 -5.99 -17.45 -2.12
N ALA A 55 -6.71 -18.56 -2.24
CA ALA A 55 -8.05 -18.73 -1.66
C ALA A 55 -8.05 -18.53 -0.13
N GLN A 56 -7.05 -19.06 0.58
CA GLN A 56 -6.91 -18.86 2.01
C GLN A 56 -6.60 -17.39 2.38
N ALA A 57 -5.73 -16.73 1.62
CA ALA A 57 -5.38 -15.33 1.82
C ALA A 57 -6.57 -14.41 1.53
N GLN A 58 -7.33 -14.65 0.45
CA GLN A 58 -8.57 -13.93 0.14
C GLN A 58 -9.62 -14.10 1.24
N ALA A 59 -9.87 -15.34 1.69
CA ALA A 59 -10.83 -15.59 2.77
C ALA A 59 -10.45 -14.82 4.05
N THR A 60 -9.15 -14.71 4.33
CA THR A 60 -8.63 -13.91 5.44
C THR A 60 -8.82 -12.41 5.21
N ALA A 61 -8.48 -11.91 4.03
CA ALA A 61 -8.65 -10.50 3.67
C ALA A 61 -10.13 -10.08 3.78
N ASN A 62 -11.04 -10.88 3.23
CA ASN A 62 -12.49 -10.64 3.26
C ASN A 62 -13.03 -10.63 4.69
N ARG A 63 -12.64 -11.62 5.51
CA ARG A 63 -13.05 -11.69 6.92
C ARG A 63 -12.58 -10.48 7.74
N LEU A 64 -11.43 -9.90 7.40
CA LEU A 64 -10.88 -8.73 8.07
C LEU A 64 -11.37 -7.41 7.46
N GLU A 65 -12.13 -7.44 6.36
CA GLU A 65 -12.38 -6.28 5.50
C GLU A 65 -11.08 -5.53 5.16
N ALA A 66 -9.99 -6.28 4.97
CA ALA A 66 -8.66 -5.72 4.80
C ALA A 66 -8.55 -4.96 3.47
N ASN A 67 -8.00 -3.76 3.55
CA ASN A 67 -7.76 -2.91 2.40
C ASN A 67 -6.33 -2.36 2.45
N ILE A 68 -5.81 -2.03 1.29
CA ILE A 68 -4.55 -1.33 1.07
C ILE A 68 -4.91 0.06 0.56
N ARG A 69 -4.19 1.09 1.01
CA ARG A 69 -4.32 2.43 0.46
C ARG A 69 -3.08 2.77 -0.36
N GLY A 70 -3.29 3.10 -1.64
CA GLY A 70 -2.26 3.61 -2.54
C GLY A 70 -2.36 5.12 -2.66
N TYR A 71 -1.37 5.86 -2.15
CA TYR A 71 -1.23 7.31 -2.25
C TYR A 71 -0.38 7.71 -3.46
N LEU A 72 -0.77 8.82 -4.10
CA LEU A 72 0.06 9.48 -5.10
C LEU A 72 0.99 10.50 -4.45
N GLY A 73 2.25 10.52 -4.89
CA GLY A 73 3.30 11.39 -4.39
C GLY A 73 4.19 11.94 -5.51
N VAL A 74 5.00 12.95 -5.19
CA VAL A 74 6.05 13.46 -6.08
C VAL A 74 7.36 13.59 -5.31
N ASP A 75 8.42 13.03 -5.87
CA ASP A 75 9.81 13.23 -5.43
C ASP A 75 10.56 14.04 -6.49
N GLY A 76 10.70 15.36 -6.26
CA GLY A 76 11.22 16.29 -7.26
C GLY A 76 10.34 16.36 -8.50
N SER A 77 10.77 15.69 -9.59
CA SER A 77 10.00 15.56 -10.84
C SER A 77 9.49 14.13 -11.10
N THR A 78 9.75 13.21 -10.18
CA THR A 78 9.39 11.80 -10.30
C THR A 78 8.06 11.54 -9.61
N ASN A 79 7.08 10.99 -10.33
CA ASN A 79 5.84 10.53 -9.71
C ASN A 79 6.09 9.28 -8.88
N LYS A 80 5.45 9.23 -7.71
CA LYS A 80 5.59 8.17 -6.71
C LYS A 80 4.22 7.56 -6.38
N MET A 81 4.23 6.27 -6.06
CA MET A 81 3.07 5.52 -5.57
C MET A 81 3.45 4.84 -4.26
N ILE A 82 2.75 5.20 -3.20
CA ILE A 82 3.05 4.81 -1.82
C ILE A 82 1.91 3.95 -1.30
N PHE A 83 2.18 2.76 -0.78
CA PHE A 83 1.18 1.86 -0.24
C PHE A 83 1.29 1.69 1.27
N VAL A 84 0.13 1.62 1.93
CA VAL A 84 0.00 1.28 3.35
C VAL A 84 -1.12 0.26 3.54
N GLY A 85 -0.98 -0.63 4.52
CA GLY A 85 -2.09 -1.44 4.99
C GLY A 85 -3.11 -0.58 5.74
N THR A 86 -4.38 -1.00 5.78
CA THR A 86 -5.41 -0.29 6.54
C THR A 86 -6.20 -1.22 7.45
N GLU A 87 -6.76 -0.65 8.52
CA GLU A 87 -7.73 -1.30 9.40
C GLU A 87 -9.01 -0.47 9.46
N LYS A 88 -10.16 -1.13 9.32
CA LYS A 88 -11.47 -0.48 9.43
C LYS A 88 -11.82 -0.26 10.90
N ASP A 89 -12.02 0.98 11.30
CA ASP A 89 -12.45 1.29 12.66
C ASP A 89 -13.95 0.99 12.89
N LYS A 90 -14.38 1.11 14.15
CA LYS A 90 -15.78 0.90 14.56
C LYS A 90 -16.77 1.87 13.90
N GLN A 91 -16.27 2.97 13.33
CA GLN A 91 -17.05 3.96 12.59
C GLN A 91 -17.09 3.65 11.09
N GLY A 92 -16.46 2.56 10.66
CA GLY A 92 -16.37 2.16 9.25
C GLY A 92 -15.30 2.91 8.47
N ILE A 93 -14.43 3.69 9.11
CA ILE A 93 -13.37 4.45 8.46
C ILE A 93 -12.13 3.57 8.34
N TYR A 94 -11.58 3.48 7.13
CA TYR A 94 -10.30 2.80 6.89
C TYR A 94 -9.15 3.70 7.35
N ARG A 95 -8.44 3.24 8.38
CA ARG A 95 -7.32 3.91 9.03
C ARG A 95 -6.02 3.28 8.59
N ASP A 96 -5.01 4.10 8.35
CA ASP A 96 -3.72 3.63 7.86
C ASP A 96 -2.94 2.96 8.99
N ILE A 97 -2.23 1.89 8.66
CA ILE A 97 -1.31 1.20 9.57
C ILE A 97 0.09 1.75 9.31
N ILE A 98 0.59 2.60 10.21
CA ILE A 98 1.90 3.24 10.12
C ILE A 98 2.66 2.97 11.41
N ASP A 99 3.91 2.53 11.31
CA ASP A 99 4.76 2.12 12.43
C ASP A 99 4.09 1.07 13.35
N GLY A 100 3.27 0.18 12.77
CA GLY A 100 2.47 -0.81 13.51
C GLY A 100 1.30 -0.25 14.32
N LYS A 101 0.94 1.02 14.10
CA LYS A 101 -0.15 1.73 14.80
C LYS A 101 -1.23 2.17 13.82
N ILE A 102 -2.46 2.27 14.33
CA ILE A 102 -3.59 2.80 13.58
C ILE A 102 -3.54 4.34 13.63
N ASP A 103 -3.57 5.00 12.48
CA ASP A 103 -3.57 6.46 12.40
C ASP A 103 -4.82 7.09 13.05
N GLY A 104 -4.67 8.29 13.62
CA GLY A 104 -5.79 9.01 14.26
C GLY A 104 -6.35 8.37 15.53
N LYS A 105 -5.73 7.32 16.08
CA LYS A 105 -6.06 6.73 17.38
C LYS A 105 -4.81 6.60 18.24
N ASP A 106 -4.74 7.41 19.30
CA ASP A 106 -3.57 7.42 20.18
C ASP A 106 -3.30 6.03 20.77
N ASN A 107 -2.14 5.48 20.43
CA ASN A 107 -1.54 4.24 20.96
C ASN A 107 -2.33 2.94 20.76
N GLN A 108 -3.28 2.88 19.83
CA GLN A 108 -3.86 1.61 19.43
C GLN A 108 -2.92 0.88 18.45
N GLN A 109 -2.41 -0.27 18.88
CA GLN A 109 -1.69 -1.17 17.99
C GLN A 109 -2.67 -1.66 16.91
N ALA A 110 -2.19 -1.72 15.66
CA ALA A 110 -2.95 -2.39 14.61
C ALA A 110 -3.20 -3.84 15.00
N ARG A 111 -4.31 -4.42 14.55
CA ARG A 111 -4.58 -5.86 14.63
C ARG A 111 -3.60 -6.58 13.70
N THR A 112 -2.35 -6.66 14.15
CA THR A 112 -1.25 -7.14 13.33
C THR A 112 -1.29 -8.67 13.36
N VAL A 113 -1.39 -9.30 12.18
CA VAL A 113 -1.37 -10.77 12.03
C VAL A 113 -0.02 -11.28 11.49
N GLY A 114 1.02 -10.44 11.49
CA GLY A 114 2.37 -10.77 11.02
C GLY A 114 3.42 -10.62 12.12
N SER A 115 4.43 -11.50 12.11
CA SER A 115 5.50 -11.54 13.12
C SER A 115 6.32 -10.25 13.09
N GLY A 116 6.44 -9.62 14.25
CA GLY A 116 7.05 -8.31 14.49
C GLY A 116 8.30 -8.02 13.69
N ASN A 117 8.22 -6.95 12.90
CA ASN A 117 9.30 -5.99 12.73
C ASN A 117 8.64 -4.64 12.46
N THR A 118 8.98 -3.65 13.29
CA THR A 118 8.52 -2.25 13.21
C THR A 118 9.21 -1.55 12.05
N SER A 119 8.93 -1.99 10.82
CA SER A 119 9.12 -1.15 9.64
C SER A 119 8.06 -0.04 9.66
N SER A 120 8.26 1.04 8.89
CA SER A 120 7.29 2.14 8.83
C SER A 120 5.89 1.70 8.39
N GLY A 121 5.76 0.53 7.75
CA GLY A 121 4.52 0.08 7.13
C GLY A 121 4.16 0.86 5.86
N ILE A 122 5.09 1.69 5.37
CA ILE A 122 4.93 2.55 4.20
C ILE A 122 5.87 2.06 3.10
N PHE A 123 5.29 1.66 1.98
CA PHE A 123 6.01 1.02 0.88
C PHE A 123 5.98 1.89 -0.39
N ASP A 124 7.13 2.25 -0.94
CA ASP A 124 7.26 2.87 -2.27
C ASP A 124 7.41 1.78 -3.33
N LEU A 125 6.36 1.49 -4.10
CA LEU A 125 6.43 0.48 -5.16
C LEU A 125 6.90 1.04 -6.50
N THR A 126 7.31 2.31 -6.55
CA THR A 126 7.81 2.92 -7.79
C THR A 126 9.31 2.73 -7.93
N THR A 127 9.68 1.66 -8.61
CA THR A 127 10.89 1.69 -9.42
C THR A 127 10.60 2.49 -10.69
N PRO A 128 11.58 3.21 -11.27
CA PRO A 128 11.41 3.73 -12.62
C PRO A 128 10.95 2.58 -13.51
N CYS A 129 9.88 2.78 -14.30
CA CYS A 129 9.58 1.82 -15.35
C CYS A 129 10.89 1.63 -16.12
N PRO A 130 11.37 0.39 -16.35
CA PRO A 130 12.47 0.16 -17.27
C PRO A 130 12.20 0.96 -18.55
N PRO A 131 13.22 1.39 -19.30
CA PRO A 131 13.06 2.31 -20.45
C PRO A 131 12.08 1.82 -21.53
N VAL A 132 11.54 0.61 -21.40
CA VAL A 132 10.44 0.06 -22.17
C VAL A 132 9.41 -0.49 -21.17
N CYS A 133 8.32 0.26 -20.93
CA CYS A 133 7.09 -0.35 -20.40
C CYS A 133 6.54 -1.35 -21.44
N ASP A 134 5.64 -2.27 -21.06
CA ASP A 134 5.11 -3.27 -22.00
C ASP A 134 4.51 -2.60 -23.26
N PRO A 135 5.19 -2.68 -24.42
CA PRO A 135 4.80 -1.95 -25.62
C PRO A 135 3.56 -2.53 -26.29
N ASP A 136 3.20 -3.77 -25.94
CA ASP A 136 2.02 -4.46 -26.45
C ASP A 136 0.85 -4.39 -25.45
N SER A 137 1.03 -3.72 -24.31
CA SER A 137 -0.04 -3.56 -23.33
C SER A 137 -1.19 -2.74 -23.93
N PRO A 138 -2.44 -3.21 -23.86
CA PRO A 138 -3.59 -2.42 -24.30
C PRO A 138 -3.90 -1.23 -23.35
N LEU A 139 -3.11 -1.06 -22.29
CA LEU A 139 -3.26 -0.05 -21.26
C LEU A 139 -2.23 1.09 -21.35
N SER A 140 -1.25 1.00 -22.27
CA SER A 140 -0.20 2.00 -22.49
C SER A 140 -0.50 3.03 -23.58
#